data_AF-A0A8S3TY33-F1
#
_entry.id   AF-A0A8S3TY33-F1
#
_cell.length_a   1.000
_cell.length_b   1.000
_cell.length_c   1.000
_cell.angle_alpha   90.00
_cell.angle_beta   90.00
_cell.angle_gamma   90.00
#
_symmetry.space_group_name_H-M   'P 1'
#
loop_
_entity.id
_entity.type
_entity.pdbx_description
1 polymer ?
#
loop_
_entity_poly.entity_id
_entity_poly.type
_entity_poly.pdbx_seq_one_letter_code
_entity_poly.pdbx_strand_id
1 'polypeptide(L)'
;MLIILLIVFHVSSVRAGCYKSSGPSGTIECVQISRYNNEYQWATCLTDTYIKAKSGREHQCTDQTAAYCYYQCMLELYEVNSGPVGGCCKCQQGQEYTSTDLTLPSSCYSPSGTDCGWYENCLEKKYKCKGTDDDYAMDFAIKFCKLYNEYFSWFSSRARIWVNAVRKCLQVALVPIIRPWCTKSCKEIKQIAFDSHVPCYVRPNRQDLSISFCNLNLINQLIVFWTIKSSLVMKGAVIETLNGVVMTLKDCAVQFLDSSYTNVNSLLTDGKAFSIEIFTKIQSLFRRRRRALSDFTDVLTLANRIADSIANKLRWSEQGILWFSSVDSNTSLPLSNELLLFVHLADKKTYDLNTNYTESADIHLIVLEFQDKLEKGELKANLEDYSFQPISAKGCLDLQCNITLFDVSASLNDPSSGAKIYVIVGICAMALFVILSCGVVVFFWKRNRNSKQ
;
A
#
# COMPACT_ATOMS: atom_id res chain seq x y z
N MET A 1 -16.62 -14.07 21.87
CA MET A 1 -15.22 -13.57 21.88
C MET A 1 -14.90 -13.17 23.32
N LEU A 2 -14.14 -14.00 24.06
CA LEU A 2 -13.76 -13.69 25.44
C LEU A 2 -12.77 -12.51 25.40
N ILE A 3 -13.16 -11.35 25.94
CA ILE A 3 -12.26 -10.21 26.14
C ILE A 3 -11.37 -10.57 27.34
N ILE A 4 -10.17 -11.09 27.08
CA ILE A 4 -9.15 -11.23 28.13
C ILE A 4 -8.57 -9.84 28.35
N LEU A 5 -9.15 -9.10 29.29
CA LEU A 5 -8.58 -7.86 29.81
C LEU A 5 -7.25 -8.19 30.49
N LEU A 6 -6.14 -7.86 29.86
CA LEU A 6 -4.80 -8.05 30.43
C LEU A 6 -4.52 -6.88 31.39
N ILE A 7 -4.78 -7.15 32.66
CA ILE A 7 -4.55 -6.23 33.77
C ILE A 7 -3.03 -6.03 33.95
N VAL A 8 -2.59 -4.76 34.02
CA VAL A 8 -1.23 -4.40 34.50
C VAL A 8 -1.20 -4.69 36.00
N PHE A 9 -0.19 -5.36 36.55
CA PHE A 9 -0.21 -5.82 37.97
C PHE A 9 0.92 -5.22 38.82
N HIS A 10 0.76 -5.37 40.15
CA HIS A 10 1.57 -4.82 41.24
C HIS A 10 3.05 -4.67 40.89
N VAL A 11 3.50 -3.42 40.85
CA VAL A 11 4.87 -3.04 40.53
C VAL A 11 5.62 -2.85 41.85
N SER A 12 6.68 -3.62 42.06
CA SER A 12 7.57 -3.49 43.23
C SER A 12 8.81 -2.67 42.85
N SER A 13 9.39 -1.96 43.81
CA SER A 13 10.65 -1.19 43.65
C SER A 13 10.55 0.08 42.79
N VAL A 14 9.40 0.76 42.82
CA VAL A 14 9.15 2.02 42.12
C VAL A 14 9.53 3.20 43.01
N ARG A 15 10.32 4.16 42.51
CA ARG A 15 10.45 5.48 43.14
C ARG A 15 9.20 6.28 42.76
N ALA A 16 8.61 7.08 43.65
CA ALA A 16 7.32 7.74 43.37
C ALA A 16 7.42 8.82 42.26
N GLY A 17 7.45 8.42 40.98
CA GLY A 17 7.64 9.29 39.82
C GLY A 17 6.48 9.30 38.81
N CYS A 18 5.60 8.29 38.83
CA CYS A 18 4.39 8.23 38.01
C CYS A 18 3.14 8.42 38.86
N TYR A 19 2.71 9.67 39.01
CA TYR A 19 1.51 9.97 39.79
C TYR A 19 0.25 9.70 38.97
N LYS A 20 -0.68 8.93 39.55
CA LYS A 20 -1.94 8.50 38.94
C LYS A 20 -2.70 9.58 38.17
N SER A 21 -2.74 10.80 38.70
CA SER A 21 -3.54 11.92 38.14
C SER A 21 -2.71 12.95 37.37
N SER A 22 -1.40 13.00 37.59
CA SER A 22 -0.54 14.10 37.08
C SER A 22 0.69 13.63 36.29
N GLY A 23 0.96 12.33 36.23
CA GLY A 23 2.11 11.75 35.53
C GLY A 23 3.45 12.22 36.14
N PRO A 24 4.43 12.69 35.33
CA PRO A 24 4.34 12.98 33.90
C PRO A 24 4.66 11.77 33.00
N SER A 25 4.19 11.81 31.74
CA SER A 25 4.60 10.81 30.75
C SER A 25 6.09 10.92 30.42
N GLY A 26 6.76 9.78 30.29
CA GLY A 26 8.19 9.69 29.98
C GLY A 26 9.09 9.45 31.18
N THR A 27 8.57 9.45 32.41
CA THR A 27 9.29 8.95 33.59
C THR A 27 9.56 7.46 33.40
N ILE A 28 10.79 7.02 33.68
CA ILE A 28 11.26 5.67 33.38
C ILE A 28 11.87 5.05 34.62
N GLU A 29 11.49 3.82 34.90
CA GLU A 29 12.00 3.10 36.06
C GLU A 29 12.27 1.63 35.75
N CYS A 30 13.24 1.10 36.48
CA CYS A 30 13.53 -0.32 36.48
C CYS A 30 12.67 -1.00 37.54
N VAL A 31 11.70 -1.80 37.10
CA VAL A 31 10.67 -2.37 37.97
C VAL A 31 10.73 -3.89 37.99
N GLN A 32 10.39 -4.48 39.14
CA GLN A 32 10.29 -5.92 39.31
C GLN A 32 8.82 -6.35 39.29
N ILE A 33 8.50 -7.34 38.45
CA ILE A 33 7.11 -7.79 38.26
C ILE A 33 7.08 -9.32 38.30
N SER A 34 6.26 -9.88 39.19
CA SER A 34 6.25 -11.31 39.51
C SER A 34 6.02 -12.23 38.31
N ARG A 35 5.11 -11.84 37.41
CA ARG A 35 4.77 -12.59 36.20
C ARG A 35 5.93 -12.73 35.19
N TYR A 36 7.01 -11.97 35.37
CA TYR A 36 8.21 -12.10 34.55
C TYR A 36 9.35 -12.80 35.30
N ASN A 37 9.05 -13.91 35.98
CA ASN A 37 10.02 -14.67 36.77
C ASN A 37 10.74 -13.82 37.84
N ASN A 38 10.09 -12.76 38.33
CA ASN A 38 10.69 -11.73 39.19
C ASN A 38 11.94 -11.06 38.59
N GLU A 39 12.10 -11.06 37.27
CA GLU A 39 13.15 -10.30 36.58
C GLU A 39 12.80 -8.81 36.52
N TYR A 40 13.85 -7.99 36.49
CA TYR A 40 13.75 -6.54 36.39
C TYR A 40 13.64 -6.10 34.94
N GLN A 41 12.70 -5.19 34.66
CA GLN A 41 12.53 -4.59 33.33
C GLN A 41 12.24 -3.09 33.40
N TRP A 42 12.54 -2.39 32.31
CA TRP A 42 12.14 -1.00 32.15
C TRP A 42 10.62 -0.87 32.06
N ALA A 43 10.08 0.18 32.67
CA ALA A 43 8.71 0.61 32.47
C ALA A 43 8.64 2.13 32.32
N THR A 44 7.70 2.61 31.51
CA THR A 44 7.48 4.04 31.27
C THR A 44 6.18 4.48 31.92
N CYS A 45 6.16 5.60 32.63
CA CYS A 45 4.93 6.28 32.98
C CYS A 45 4.26 6.81 31.71
N LEU A 46 3.03 6.38 31.43
CA LEU A 46 2.29 6.73 30.23
C LEU A 46 0.84 7.03 30.57
N THR A 47 0.17 7.78 29.69
CA THR A 47 -1.27 7.97 29.83
C THR A 47 -2.02 6.67 29.55
N ASP A 48 -3.09 6.41 30.28
CA ASP A 48 -4.02 5.32 30.01
C ASP A 48 -4.58 5.39 28.57
N THR A 49 -4.76 6.61 28.07
CA THR A 49 -5.16 6.87 26.67
C THR A 49 -4.13 6.35 25.66
N TYR A 50 -2.83 6.55 25.91
CA TYR A 50 -1.78 5.97 25.07
C TYR A 50 -1.79 4.44 25.14
N ILE A 51 -1.85 3.86 26.34
CA ILE A 51 -1.82 2.41 26.55
C ILE A 51 -2.97 1.75 25.79
N LYS A 52 -4.18 2.33 25.90
CA LYS A 52 -5.37 1.90 25.16
C LYS A 52 -5.19 2.04 23.65
N ALA A 53 -4.61 3.13 23.17
CA ALA A 53 -4.36 3.31 21.74
C ALA A 53 -3.35 2.28 21.20
N LYS A 54 -2.21 2.08 21.90
CA LYS A 54 -1.14 1.16 21.47
C LYS A 54 -1.56 -0.30 21.47
N SER A 55 -2.31 -0.72 22.49
CA SER A 55 -2.75 -2.11 22.66
C SER A 55 -4.04 -2.42 21.93
N GLY A 56 -4.75 -1.41 21.42
CA GLY A 56 -6.12 -1.61 21.00
C GLY A 56 -7.07 -1.94 22.16
N ARG A 57 -6.92 -1.24 23.30
CA ARG A 57 -7.69 -1.42 24.55
C ARG A 57 -7.58 -2.79 25.19
N GLU A 58 -6.68 -3.64 24.71
CA GLU A 58 -6.33 -4.90 25.39
C GLU A 58 -5.61 -4.61 26.71
N HIS A 59 -4.90 -3.48 26.77
CA HIS A 59 -4.22 -2.98 27.95
C HIS A 59 -4.83 -1.65 28.42
N GLN A 60 -4.83 -1.47 29.73
CA GLN A 60 -5.19 -0.23 30.42
C GLN A 60 -4.52 -0.19 31.78
N CYS A 61 -4.56 0.96 32.45
CA CYS A 61 -4.11 1.05 33.83
C CYS A 61 -4.96 0.14 34.74
N THR A 62 -4.30 -0.50 35.71
CA THR A 62 -4.91 -1.38 36.72
C THR A 62 -6.04 -0.67 37.46
N ASP A 63 -5.72 0.54 37.90
CA ASP A 63 -6.66 1.46 38.50
C ASP A 63 -7.37 2.20 37.37
N GLN A 64 -8.66 1.91 37.20
CA GLN A 64 -9.48 2.47 36.13
C GLN A 64 -9.69 3.99 36.26
N THR A 65 -9.41 4.55 37.43
CA THR A 65 -9.48 5.99 37.67
C THR A 65 -8.13 6.67 37.49
N ALA A 66 -7.09 5.92 37.11
CA ALA A 66 -5.77 6.45 36.79
C ALA A 66 -5.72 7.05 35.38
N ALA A 67 -5.24 8.29 35.29
CA ALA A 67 -4.87 8.88 34.02
C ALA A 67 -3.48 8.41 33.56
N TYR A 68 -2.61 8.04 34.51
CA TYR A 68 -1.24 7.59 34.27
C TYR A 68 -0.89 6.32 35.04
N CYS A 69 -0.10 5.44 34.43
CA CYS A 69 0.50 4.30 35.09
C CYS A 69 1.78 3.85 34.38
N TYR A 70 2.58 3.00 35.05
CA TYR A 70 3.73 2.37 34.43
C TYR A 70 3.29 1.31 33.42
N TYR A 71 3.79 1.44 32.20
CA TYR A 71 3.61 0.47 31.12
C TYR A 71 4.94 -0.23 30.83
N GLN A 72 4.88 -1.56 30.82
CA GLN A 72 6.03 -2.45 30.93
C GLN A 72 6.66 -2.65 29.56
N CYS A 73 7.99 -2.60 29.46
CA CYS A 73 8.71 -2.71 28.20
C CYS A 73 8.39 -4.00 27.43
N MET A 74 8.37 -5.15 28.11
CA MET A 74 8.08 -6.43 27.45
C MET A 74 6.69 -6.46 26.82
N LEU A 75 5.72 -5.84 27.48
CA LEU A 75 4.35 -5.75 27.01
C LEU A 75 4.21 -4.73 25.86
N GLU A 76 4.94 -3.61 25.94
CA GLU A 76 4.89 -2.55 24.93
C GLU A 76 5.55 -2.94 23.60
N LEU A 77 6.74 -3.55 23.67
CA LEU A 77 7.57 -3.86 22.50
C LEU A 77 7.30 -5.24 21.92
N TYR A 78 7.08 -6.24 22.77
CA TYR A 78 6.99 -7.64 22.34
C TYR A 78 5.59 -8.23 22.50
N GLU A 79 4.63 -7.48 23.05
CA GLU A 79 3.28 -7.97 23.36
C GLU A 79 3.30 -9.20 24.30
N VAL A 80 4.37 -9.35 25.09
CA VAL A 80 4.57 -10.47 26.03
C VAL A 80 4.18 -10.04 27.43
N ASN A 81 3.19 -10.73 28.02
CA ASN A 81 2.65 -10.42 29.34
C ASN A 81 3.26 -11.23 30.49
N SER A 82 4.13 -12.20 30.24
CA SER A 82 4.75 -13.04 31.28
C SER A 82 5.96 -13.80 30.74
N GLY A 83 6.78 -14.37 31.63
CA GLY A 83 7.98 -15.13 31.27
C GLY A 83 9.28 -14.32 31.36
N PRO A 84 10.39 -14.75 30.74
CA PRO A 84 11.68 -14.09 30.91
C PRO A 84 11.71 -12.68 30.32
N VAL A 85 12.49 -11.77 30.94
CA VAL A 85 12.72 -10.42 30.41
C VAL A 85 13.87 -10.47 29.41
N GLY A 86 13.59 -10.08 28.16
CA GLY A 86 14.53 -10.18 27.05
C GLY A 86 15.01 -8.83 26.50
N GLY A 87 16.07 -8.89 25.69
CA GLY A 87 16.53 -7.81 24.84
C GLY A 87 16.84 -6.52 25.59
N CYS A 88 16.42 -5.39 25.00
CA CYS A 88 16.63 -4.06 25.57
C CYS A 88 15.70 -3.73 26.75
N CYS A 89 14.77 -4.62 27.12
CA CYS A 89 13.88 -4.38 28.26
C CYS A 89 14.53 -4.64 29.61
N LYS A 90 15.66 -5.36 29.66
CA LYS A 90 16.31 -5.76 30.91
C LYS A 90 17.01 -4.57 31.58
N CYS A 91 16.92 -4.52 32.90
CA CYS A 91 17.59 -3.53 33.74
C CYS A 91 17.99 -4.15 35.08
N GLN A 92 18.75 -3.42 35.90
CA GLN A 92 19.18 -3.86 37.23
C GLN A 92 18.49 -3.08 38.34
N GLN A 93 18.32 -3.70 39.51
CA GLN A 93 17.71 -3.06 40.67
C GLN A 93 18.43 -1.75 41.02
N GLY A 94 17.67 -0.67 41.21
CA GLY A 94 18.23 0.64 41.55
C GLY A 94 18.94 1.34 40.39
N GLN A 95 18.94 0.76 39.19
CA GLN A 95 19.44 1.42 37.99
C GLN A 95 18.53 2.59 37.63
N GLU A 96 19.04 3.80 37.81
CA GLU A 96 18.39 5.01 37.31
C GLU A 96 18.69 5.17 35.83
N TYR A 97 17.68 5.58 35.06
CA TYR A 97 17.95 6.04 33.71
C TYR A 97 18.56 7.44 33.76
N THR A 98 19.89 7.52 33.82
CA THR A 98 20.61 8.76 33.58
C THR A 98 20.58 9.05 32.09
N SER A 99 19.63 9.88 31.65
CA SER A 99 19.67 10.44 30.29
C SER A 99 20.95 11.26 30.16
N THR A 100 21.96 10.70 29.49
CA THR A 100 23.17 11.42 29.12
C THR A 100 22.85 12.35 27.95
N ASP A 101 22.14 13.45 28.22
CA ASP A 101 21.98 14.65 27.35
C ASP A 101 20.72 14.77 26.47
N LEU A 102 19.74 13.86 26.51
CA LEU A 102 18.49 14.04 25.75
C LEU A 102 17.22 13.80 26.55
N THR A 103 16.57 14.89 26.95
CA THR A 103 15.21 14.90 27.49
C THR A 103 14.20 15.26 26.38
N LEU A 104 13.21 14.37 26.22
CA LEU A 104 12.10 14.56 25.31
C LEU A 104 10.87 15.11 26.08
N PRO A 105 10.07 16.00 25.48
CA PRO A 105 8.80 16.43 26.05
C PRO A 105 7.85 15.27 26.38
N SER A 106 6.96 15.44 27.36
CA SER A 106 5.95 14.43 27.73
C SER A 106 5.01 14.08 26.56
N SER A 107 4.75 15.03 25.66
CA SER A 107 3.98 14.83 24.42
C SER A 107 4.63 13.81 23.47
N CYS A 108 5.94 13.57 23.57
CA CYS A 108 6.61 12.54 22.79
C CYS A 108 6.13 11.13 23.16
N TYR A 109 5.80 10.92 24.43
CA TYR A 109 5.41 9.63 24.99
C TYR A 109 3.90 9.39 24.92
N SER A 110 3.10 10.43 24.65
CA SER A 110 1.64 10.34 24.48
C SER A 110 1.19 11.36 23.41
N PRO A 111 1.54 11.12 22.13
CA PRO A 111 1.28 12.05 21.02
C PRO A 111 -0.20 12.32 20.84
N SER A 112 -0.60 13.52 20.43
CA SER A 112 -2.00 13.82 20.11
C SER A 112 -2.48 13.17 18.81
N GLY A 113 -1.56 12.85 17.89
CA GLY A 113 -1.87 12.46 16.51
C GLY A 113 -1.98 13.65 15.55
N THR A 114 -2.31 14.84 16.04
CA THR A 114 -2.52 16.03 15.21
C THR A 114 -1.34 17.00 15.22
N ASP A 115 -0.42 16.86 16.17
CA ASP A 115 0.79 17.66 16.22
C ASP A 115 1.85 17.09 15.26
N CYS A 116 2.05 17.76 14.13
CA CYS A 116 3.09 17.39 13.17
C CYS A 116 4.51 17.66 13.69
N GLY A 117 4.66 18.57 14.66
CA GLY A 117 5.93 18.85 15.31
C GLY A 117 6.48 17.65 16.08
N TRP A 118 5.66 16.64 16.38
CA TRP A 118 6.11 15.40 17.03
C TRP A 118 7.26 14.71 16.26
N TYR A 119 7.21 14.68 14.92
CA TYR A 119 8.25 14.01 14.13
C TYR A 119 9.61 14.72 14.28
N GLU A 120 9.63 16.05 14.30
CA GLU A 120 10.86 16.83 14.50
C GLU A 120 11.30 16.84 15.97
N ASN A 121 10.39 17.19 16.87
CA ASN A 121 10.69 17.44 18.28
C ASN A 121 10.89 16.17 19.12
N CYS A 122 10.48 15.00 18.60
CA CYS A 122 10.59 13.72 19.28
C CYS A 122 11.44 12.72 18.51
N LEU A 123 11.02 12.35 17.30
CA LEU A 123 11.67 11.29 16.53
C LEU A 123 13.03 11.74 15.98
N GLU A 124 13.06 12.86 15.27
CA GLU A 124 14.29 13.41 14.71
C GLU A 124 15.22 13.92 15.82
N LYS A 125 14.69 14.57 16.85
CA LYS A 125 15.45 14.95 18.03
C LYS A 125 16.17 13.74 18.68
N LYS A 126 15.57 12.55 18.67
CA LYS A 126 16.15 11.32 19.22
C LYS A 126 17.24 10.71 18.34
N TYR A 127 17.03 10.65 17.03
CA TYR A 127 17.86 9.83 16.14
C TYR A 127 18.72 10.61 15.15
N LYS A 128 18.39 11.88 14.89
CA LYS A 128 19.14 12.78 14.00
C LYS A 128 19.38 12.16 12.62
N CYS A 129 18.33 11.63 12.00
CA CYS A 129 18.40 10.95 10.71
C CYS A 129 18.40 11.93 9.53
N LYS A 130 18.21 13.22 9.78
CA LYS A 130 18.12 14.25 8.75
C LYS A 130 19.31 14.27 7.81
N GLY A 131 19.03 14.29 6.51
CA GLY A 131 20.04 14.34 5.45
C GLY A 131 20.65 12.98 5.10
N THR A 132 20.13 11.88 5.65
CA THR A 132 20.45 10.52 5.21
C THR A 132 19.38 10.03 4.23
N ASP A 133 19.70 9.00 3.43
CA ASP A 133 18.70 8.32 2.58
C ASP A 133 17.56 7.68 3.38
N ASP A 134 17.70 7.58 4.71
CA ASP A 134 16.76 6.99 5.64
C ASP A 134 15.99 8.04 6.50
N ASP A 135 16.02 9.31 6.11
CA ASP A 135 15.27 10.39 6.77
C ASP A 135 13.74 10.24 6.59
N TYR A 136 13.12 9.43 7.43
CA TYR A 136 11.66 9.28 7.43
C TYR A 136 10.95 10.51 8.03
N ALA A 137 11.51 11.10 9.09
CA ALA A 137 10.79 12.08 9.89
C ALA A 137 10.56 13.39 9.12
N MET A 138 11.62 13.89 8.47
CA MET A 138 11.59 15.19 7.83
C MET A 138 11.19 15.11 6.36
N ASP A 139 11.73 14.14 5.60
CA ASP A 139 11.44 14.03 4.16
C ASP A 139 10.04 13.49 3.88
N PHE A 140 9.48 12.70 4.82
CA PHE A 140 8.17 12.08 4.65
C PHE A 140 7.16 12.58 5.68
N ALA A 141 7.31 12.20 6.95
CA ALA A 141 6.20 12.23 7.90
C ALA A 141 5.68 13.65 8.20
N ILE A 142 6.58 14.62 8.38
CA ILE A 142 6.19 16.02 8.59
C ILE A 142 5.48 16.60 7.39
N LYS A 143 5.97 16.32 6.17
CA LYS A 143 5.43 16.85 4.92
C LYS A 143 3.96 16.45 4.78
N PHE A 144 3.67 15.16 4.87
CA PHE A 144 2.31 14.66 4.73
C PHE A 144 1.40 15.07 5.90
N CYS A 145 1.93 15.08 7.12
CA CYS A 145 1.15 15.55 8.26
C CYS A 145 0.68 17.00 8.07
N LYS A 146 1.57 17.89 7.58
CA LYS A 146 1.23 19.29 7.28
C LYS A 146 0.26 19.40 6.11
N LEU A 147 0.48 18.63 5.05
CA LEU A 147 -0.42 18.60 3.90
C LEU A 147 -1.85 18.21 4.30
N TYR A 148 -2.02 17.20 5.15
CA TYR A 148 -3.32 16.81 5.66
C TYR A 148 -3.96 17.88 6.56
N ASN A 149 -3.17 18.68 7.28
CA ASN A 149 -3.69 19.82 8.03
C ASN A 149 -4.21 20.92 7.10
N GLU A 150 -3.46 21.22 6.04
CA GLU A 150 -3.80 22.26 5.06
C GLU A 150 -5.10 21.93 4.32
N TYR A 151 -5.23 20.69 3.85
CA TYR A 151 -6.40 20.21 3.12
C TYR A 151 -7.47 19.58 4.02
N PHE A 152 -7.38 19.74 5.34
CA PHE A 152 -8.26 19.05 6.28
C PHE A 152 -9.74 19.32 6.02
N SER A 153 -10.07 20.55 5.61
CA SER A 153 -11.44 20.99 5.30
C SER A 153 -12.02 20.40 4.01
N TRP A 154 -11.17 19.90 3.10
CA TRP A 154 -11.61 19.30 1.83
C TRP A 154 -12.14 17.88 2.02
N PHE A 155 -11.70 17.21 3.09
CA PHE A 155 -12.15 15.87 3.41
C PHE A 155 -13.59 15.87 3.93
N SER A 156 -14.34 14.86 3.51
CA SER A 156 -15.65 14.55 4.10
C SER A 156 -15.53 14.35 5.62
N SER A 157 -16.63 14.50 6.37
CA SER A 157 -16.62 14.26 7.82
C SER A 157 -16.08 12.88 8.21
N ARG A 158 -16.37 11.84 7.41
CA ARG A 158 -15.83 10.50 7.62
C ARG A 158 -14.32 10.42 7.34
N ALA A 159 -13.87 11.03 6.25
CA ALA A 159 -12.46 11.08 5.91
C ALA A 159 -11.64 11.87 6.96
N ARG A 160 -12.18 12.95 7.52
CA ARG A 160 -11.54 13.70 8.62
C ARG A 160 -11.34 12.86 9.88
N ILE A 161 -12.34 12.05 10.26
CA ILE A 161 -12.23 11.10 11.39
C ILE A 161 -11.13 10.07 11.10
N TRP A 162 -11.13 9.49 9.89
CA TRP A 162 -10.14 8.52 9.47
C TRP A 162 -8.71 9.11 9.46
N VAL A 163 -8.49 10.28 8.86
CA VAL A 163 -7.18 10.96 8.82
C VAL A 163 -6.63 11.19 10.23
N ASN A 164 -7.46 11.69 11.16
CA ASN A 164 -7.03 11.90 12.54
C ASN A 164 -6.67 10.59 13.24
N ALA A 165 -7.47 9.53 13.03
CA ALA A 165 -7.21 8.23 13.61
C ALA A 165 -5.91 7.60 13.06
N VAL A 166 -5.68 7.71 11.75
CA VAL A 166 -4.44 7.27 11.08
C VAL A 166 -3.23 7.98 11.66
N ARG A 167 -3.25 9.31 11.71
CA ARG A 167 -2.09 10.08 12.21
C ARG A 167 -1.77 9.74 13.66
N LYS A 168 -2.81 9.57 14.49
CA LYS A 168 -2.66 9.08 15.87
C LYS A 168 -2.03 7.69 15.90
N CYS A 169 -2.53 6.74 15.09
CA CYS A 169 -2.01 5.38 15.02
C CYS A 169 -0.53 5.37 14.60
N LEU A 170 -0.16 6.11 13.56
CA LEU A 170 1.21 6.21 13.05
C LEU A 170 2.17 6.77 14.12
N GLN A 171 1.79 7.85 14.80
CA GLN A 171 2.64 8.40 15.88
C GLN A 171 2.75 7.40 17.03
N VAL A 172 1.65 6.79 17.48
CA VAL A 172 1.64 5.77 18.54
C VAL A 172 2.51 4.57 18.20
N ALA A 173 2.53 4.11 16.94
CA ALA A 173 3.38 3.02 16.49
C ALA A 173 4.88 3.32 16.63
N LEU A 174 5.27 4.60 16.58
CA LEU A 174 6.66 5.06 16.69
C LEU A 174 7.06 5.50 18.12
N VAL A 175 6.12 5.58 19.06
CA VAL A 175 6.45 5.91 20.45
C VAL A 175 7.37 4.87 21.12
N PRO A 176 7.24 3.55 20.87
CA PRO A 176 8.14 2.57 21.48
C PRO A 176 9.60 2.67 21.03
N ILE A 177 9.88 3.20 19.83
CA ILE A 177 11.27 3.33 19.36
C ILE A 177 11.99 4.49 20.04
N ILE A 178 11.31 5.60 20.36
CA ILE A 178 11.95 6.72 21.07
C ILE A 178 12.28 6.40 22.54
N ARG A 179 11.98 5.17 23.00
CA ARG A 179 12.33 4.72 24.34
C ARG A 179 13.85 4.70 24.50
N PRO A 180 14.36 5.20 25.63
CA PRO A 180 15.79 5.38 25.78
C PRO A 180 16.63 4.09 25.86
N TRP A 181 16.02 2.95 26.20
CA TRP A 181 16.73 1.67 26.37
C TRP A 181 16.87 0.86 25.08
N CYS A 182 16.13 1.19 24.01
CA CYS A 182 16.22 0.51 22.73
C CYS A 182 16.67 1.50 21.64
N THR A 183 17.95 1.45 21.27
CA THR A 183 18.45 2.24 20.14
C THR A 183 18.20 1.50 18.82
N LYS A 184 17.85 2.25 17.79
CA LYS A 184 17.61 1.80 16.42
C LYS A 184 18.42 2.63 15.45
N SER A 185 18.82 2.02 14.35
CA SER A 185 19.39 2.73 13.20
C SER A 185 18.31 3.50 12.42
N CYS A 186 18.70 4.53 11.66
CA CYS A 186 17.77 5.26 10.79
C CYS A 186 17.05 4.33 9.80
N LYS A 187 17.77 3.34 9.26
CA LYS A 187 17.20 2.30 8.40
C LYS A 187 16.09 1.50 9.10
N GLU A 188 16.33 1.02 10.32
CA GLU A 188 15.31 0.30 11.10
C GLU A 188 14.10 1.19 11.43
N ILE A 189 14.33 2.46 11.75
CA ILE A 189 13.25 3.42 12.05
C ILE A 189 12.37 3.63 10.83
N LYS A 190 12.99 3.86 9.67
CA LYS A 190 12.27 4.01 8.41
C LYS A 190 11.45 2.76 8.09
N GLN A 191 12.01 1.58 8.28
CA GLN A 191 11.28 0.31 8.07
C GLN A 191 10.07 0.20 9.01
N ILE A 192 10.27 0.34 10.33
CA ILE A 192 9.19 0.28 11.33
C ILE A 192 8.09 1.31 11.00
N ALA A 193 8.49 2.49 10.56
CA ALA A 193 7.55 3.53 10.21
C ALA A 193 6.71 3.17 8.99
N PHE A 194 7.31 2.71 7.89
CA PHE A 194 6.55 2.28 6.71
C PHE A 194 5.70 1.03 6.98
N ASP A 195 6.19 0.06 7.76
CA ASP A 195 5.43 -1.14 8.16
C ASP A 195 4.16 -0.79 8.96
N SER A 196 4.15 0.35 9.65
CA SER A 196 2.97 0.80 10.41
C SER A 196 1.85 1.37 9.53
N HIS A 197 2.11 1.73 8.27
CA HIS A 197 1.14 2.45 7.43
C HIS A 197 -0.08 1.62 7.09
N VAL A 198 0.10 0.44 6.49
CA VAL A 198 -1.03 -0.41 6.06
C VAL A 198 -1.92 -0.78 7.25
N PRO A 199 -1.40 -1.28 8.39
CA PRO A 199 -2.22 -1.54 9.57
C PRO A 199 -2.96 -0.29 10.08
N CYS A 200 -2.29 0.87 10.11
CA CYS A 200 -2.91 2.11 10.54
C CYS A 200 -3.91 2.67 9.53
N TYR A 201 -3.86 2.33 8.25
CA TYR A 201 -4.82 2.79 7.25
C TYR A 201 -6.08 1.94 7.27
N VAL A 202 -5.89 0.61 7.34
CA VAL A 202 -6.98 -0.37 7.37
C VAL A 202 -7.69 -0.36 8.72
N ARG A 203 -6.95 -0.27 9.82
CA ARG A 203 -7.50 -0.35 11.17
C ARG A 203 -6.80 0.63 12.14
N PRO A 204 -6.90 1.95 11.89
CA PRO A 204 -6.31 2.97 12.77
C PRO A 204 -6.84 2.90 14.21
N ASN A 205 -8.08 2.43 14.37
CA ASN A 205 -8.69 2.18 15.66
C ASN A 205 -9.10 0.70 15.75
N ARG A 206 -8.43 -0.07 16.61
CA ARG A 206 -8.71 -1.51 16.75
C ARG A 206 -10.14 -1.81 17.27
N GLN A 207 -10.83 -0.87 17.91
CA GLN A 207 -12.18 -1.08 18.47
C GLN A 207 -13.29 -0.60 17.55
N ASP A 208 -13.01 0.40 16.72
CA ASP A 208 -13.98 0.96 15.80
C ASP A 208 -13.61 0.56 14.37
N LEU A 209 -14.13 -0.60 13.96
CA LEU A 209 -13.94 -1.15 12.61
C LEU A 209 -14.58 -0.28 11.53
N SER A 210 -15.47 0.66 11.89
CA SER A 210 -16.07 1.59 10.93
C SER A 210 -15.10 2.68 10.47
N ILE A 211 -14.04 2.92 11.24
CA ILE A 211 -12.95 3.82 10.88
C ILE A 211 -11.88 3.00 10.15
N SER A 212 -12.08 2.84 8.85
CA SER A 212 -11.15 2.15 7.96
C SER A 212 -11.01 2.93 6.66
N PHE A 213 -9.86 2.77 6.01
CA PHE A 213 -9.66 3.21 4.63
C PHE A 213 -10.72 2.60 3.70
N CYS A 214 -11.13 1.35 3.93
CA CYS A 214 -12.17 0.69 3.13
C CYS A 214 -13.55 1.35 3.26
N ASN A 215 -13.81 2.11 4.32
CA ASN A 215 -15.09 2.79 4.50
C ASN A 215 -15.10 4.22 3.92
N LEU A 216 -14.01 4.65 3.30
CA LEU A 216 -13.96 5.89 2.53
C LEU A 216 -14.56 5.66 1.14
N ASN A 217 -15.04 6.73 0.50
CA ASN A 217 -15.37 6.65 -0.92
C ASN A 217 -14.09 6.55 -1.77
N LEU A 218 -14.22 6.01 -2.98
CA LEU A 218 -13.08 5.74 -3.86
C LEU A 218 -12.31 7.02 -4.24
N ILE A 219 -12.96 8.18 -4.40
CA ILE A 219 -12.27 9.47 -4.64
C ILE A 219 -11.27 9.77 -3.52
N ASN A 220 -11.72 9.73 -2.27
CA ASN A 220 -10.86 10.02 -1.12
C ASN A 220 -9.71 9.00 -1.02
N GLN A 221 -9.98 7.74 -1.32
CA GLN A 221 -8.96 6.69 -1.35
C GLN A 221 -7.89 6.96 -2.42
N LEU A 222 -8.31 7.34 -3.63
CA LEU A 222 -7.42 7.70 -4.73
C LEU A 222 -6.62 8.97 -4.44
N ILE A 223 -7.25 10.02 -3.89
CA ILE A 223 -6.55 11.26 -3.47
C ILE A 223 -5.42 10.93 -2.51
N VAL A 224 -5.69 10.13 -1.47
CA VAL A 224 -4.68 9.71 -0.49
C VAL A 224 -3.54 8.96 -1.17
N PHE A 225 -3.85 7.93 -1.97
CA PHE A 225 -2.84 7.11 -2.64
C PHE A 225 -1.94 7.94 -3.55
N TRP A 226 -2.53 8.73 -4.45
CA TRP A 226 -1.80 9.48 -5.46
C TRP A 226 -1.00 10.64 -4.87
N THR A 227 -1.53 11.29 -3.85
CA THR A 227 -0.80 12.30 -3.06
C THR A 227 0.41 11.67 -2.36
N ILE A 228 0.28 10.48 -1.77
CA ILE A 228 1.43 9.80 -1.14
C ILE A 228 2.46 9.40 -2.20
N LYS A 229 2.01 8.78 -3.28
CA LYS A 229 2.83 8.33 -4.40
C LYS A 229 3.66 9.49 -4.98
N SER A 230 3.03 10.61 -5.34
CA SER A 230 3.70 11.71 -6.05
C SER A 230 4.83 12.37 -5.27
N SER A 231 4.80 12.24 -3.95
CA SER A 231 5.78 12.83 -3.04
C SER A 231 6.93 11.90 -2.66
N LEU A 232 6.94 10.68 -3.19
CA LEU A 232 7.89 9.63 -2.85
C LEU A 232 8.83 9.30 -4.01
N VAL A 233 10.12 9.15 -3.68
CA VAL A 233 11.08 8.48 -4.57
C VAL A 233 10.84 6.97 -4.48
N MET A 234 10.44 6.35 -5.59
CA MET A 234 10.07 4.94 -5.67
C MET A 234 11.26 3.99 -5.51
N LYS A 235 11.65 3.70 -4.27
CA LYS A 235 12.75 2.75 -3.96
C LYS A 235 12.45 1.92 -2.71
N GLY A 236 12.78 0.62 -2.76
CA GLY A 236 12.76 -0.29 -1.60
C GLY A 236 11.43 -0.29 -0.85
N ALA A 237 11.46 -0.19 0.49
CA ALA A 237 10.27 -0.24 1.36
C ALA A 237 9.12 0.71 0.98
N VAL A 238 9.42 1.83 0.31
CA VAL A 238 8.41 2.76 -0.19
C VAL A 238 7.52 2.12 -1.26
N ILE A 239 8.12 1.36 -2.19
CA ILE A 239 7.40 0.74 -3.30
C ILE A 239 6.51 -0.39 -2.81
N GLU A 240 7.02 -1.17 -1.85
CA GLU A 240 6.27 -2.24 -1.17
C GLU A 240 5.07 -1.68 -0.41
N THR A 241 5.27 -0.57 0.32
CA THR A 241 4.18 0.11 1.03
C THR A 241 3.09 0.57 0.07
N LEU A 242 3.47 1.21 -1.04
CA LEU A 242 2.51 1.66 -2.06
C LEU A 242 1.78 0.48 -2.72
N ASN A 243 2.48 -0.62 -3.01
CA ASN A 243 1.85 -1.84 -3.49
C ASN A 243 0.87 -2.40 -2.46
N GLY A 244 1.22 -2.43 -1.17
CA GLY A 244 0.32 -2.81 -0.09
C GLY A 244 -0.93 -1.92 0.01
N VAL A 245 -0.80 -0.62 -0.25
CA VAL A 245 -1.95 0.29 -0.35
C VAL A 245 -2.81 -0.03 -1.58
N VAL A 246 -2.21 -0.34 -2.74
CA VAL A 246 -2.98 -0.79 -3.92
C VAL A 246 -3.70 -2.11 -3.67
N MET A 247 -3.06 -3.09 -3.03
CA MET A 247 -3.72 -4.33 -2.66
C MET A 247 -4.88 -4.07 -1.68
N THR A 248 -4.67 -3.17 -0.71
CA THR A 248 -5.73 -2.72 0.19
C THR A 248 -6.89 -2.07 -0.60
N LEU A 249 -6.60 -1.18 -1.56
CA LEU A 249 -7.61 -0.57 -2.44
C LEU A 249 -8.42 -1.64 -3.18
N LYS A 250 -7.75 -2.63 -3.78
CA LYS A 250 -8.38 -3.76 -4.46
C LYS A 250 -9.28 -4.54 -3.49
N ASP A 251 -8.79 -4.90 -2.31
CA ASP A 251 -9.56 -5.66 -1.34
C ASP A 251 -10.78 -4.88 -0.81
N CYS A 252 -10.61 -3.58 -0.56
CA CYS A 252 -11.71 -2.70 -0.14
C CYS A 252 -12.79 -2.58 -1.20
N ALA A 253 -12.42 -2.47 -2.48
CA ALA A 253 -13.38 -2.32 -3.58
C ALA A 253 -14.21 -3.59 -3.80
N VAL A 254 -13.66 -4.79 -3.51
CA VAL A 254 -14.42 -6.06 -3.54
C VAL A 254 -15.53 -6.08 -2.49
N GLN A 255 -15.30 -5.50 -1.29
CA GLN A 255 -16.31 -5.46 -0.23
C GLN A 255 -17.56 -4.63 -0.59
N PHE A 256 -17.45 -3.70 -1.55
CA PHE A 256 -18.59 -2.93 -2.06
C PHE A 256 -19.37 -3.67 -3.15
N LEU A 257 -18.79 -4.66 -3.83
CA LEU A 257 -19.45 -5.40 -4.90
C LEU A 257 -20.54 -6.38 -4.39
N ASP A 258 -20.53 -6.70 -3.09
CA ASP A 258 -21.54 -7.56 -2.45
C ASP A 258 -22.77 -6.76 -1.97
N SER A 259 -22.71 -5.42 -1.97
CA SER A 259 -23.84 -4.56 -1.60
C SER A 259 -24.07 -3.45 -2.64
N SER A 260 -24.90 -3.78 -3.63
CA SER A 260 -25.38 -2.90 -4.70
C SER A 260 -24.36 -2.66 -5.84
N TYR A 261 -24.57 -3.45 -6.90
CA TYR A 261 -23.88 -3.49 -8.19
C TYR A 261 -23.90 -2.18 -9.02
N THR A 262 -24.27 -1.04 -8.44
CA THR A 262 -24.62 0.18 -9.21
C THR A 262 -23.71 1.38 -8.97
N ASN A 263 -22.90 1.44 -7.90
CA ASN A 263 -22.13 2.65 -7.57
C ASN A 263 -20.59 2.56 -7.68
N VAL A 264 -19.99 1.36 -7.74
CA VAL A 264 -18.53 1.21 -7.96
C VAL A 264 -18.16 1.52 -9.43
N ASN A 265 -19.12 1.37 -10.34
CA ASN A 265 -19.00 1.72 -11.76
C ASN A 265 -18.88 3.22 -12.05
N SER A 266 -19.05 4.12 -11.07
CA SER A 266 -19.17 5.57 -11.33
C SER A 266 -17.86 6.35 -11.36
N LEU A 267 -16.71 5.75 -11.00
CA LEU A 267 -15.50 6.53 -10.71
C LEU A 267 -14.31 6.32 -11.66
N LEU A 268 -14.20 5.14 -12.27
CA LEU A 268 -13.41 4.98 -13.49
C LEU A 268 -14.17 5.51 -14.74
N THR A 269 -15.46 5.88 -14.58
CA THR A 269 -16.31 6.45 -15.63
C THR A 269 -16.31 7.98 -15.72
N ASP A 270 -15.86 8.72 -14.69
CA ASP A 270 -15.57 10.17 -14.82
C ASP A 270 -14.33 10.44 -15.70
N GLY A 271 -13.61 9.39 -16.13
CA GLY A 271 -12.45 9.50 -17.02
C GLY A 271 -11.21 10.09 -16.36
N LYS A 272 -11.15 10.10 -15.01
CA LYS A 272 -10.04 10.68 -14.22
C LYS A 272 -9.11 9.65 -13.60
N ALA A 273 -9.45 8.37 -13.61
CA ALA A 273 -8.52 7.29 -13.30
C ALA A 273 -8.75 6.13 -14.28
N PHE A 274 -7.73 5.30 -14.49
CA PHE A 274 -7.80 4.12 -15.37
C PHE A 274 -6.79 3.06 -14.93
N SER A 275 -7.02 1.79 -15.22
CA SER A 275 -6.04 0.73 -14.97
C SER A 275 -5.80 -0.07 -16.23
N ILE A 276 -4.54 -0.46 -16.46
CA ILE A 276 -4.13 -1.26 -17.61
C ILE A 276 -3.43 -2.50 -17.09
N GLU A 277 -3.99 -3.68 -17.35
CA GLU A 277 -3.29 -4.95 -17.17
C GLU A 277 -2.35 -5.14 -18.38
N ILE A 278 -1.05 -5.30 -18.15
CA ILE A 278 -0.04 -5.48 -19.19
C ILE A 278 0.65 -6.82 -19.01
N PHE A 279 0.60 -7.65 -20.04
CA PHE A 279 1.41 -8.86 -20.14
C PHE A 279 2.65 -8.57 -20.98
N THR A 280 3.84 -8.74 -20.40
CA THR A 280 5.12 -8.40 -21.03
C THR A 280 6.10 -9.55 -20.99
N LYS A 281 6.87 -9.73 -22.06
CA LYS A 281 8.08 -10.56 -22.07
C LYS A 281 9.25 -9.76 -21.53
N ILE A 282 10.15 -10.44 -20.82
CA ILE A 282 11.34 -9.86 -20.20
C ILE A 282 12.54 -10.71 -20.56
N GLN A 283 13.62 -10.08 -20.98
CA GLN A 283 14.87 -10.77 -21.31
C GLN A 283 16.03 -10.11 -20.57
N SER A 284 16.80 -10.90 -19.82
CA SER A 284 18.03 -10.42 -19.18
C SER A 284 19.11 -10.09 -20.21
N LEU A 285 19.74 -8.92 -20.06
CA LEU A 285 20.80 -8.46 -20.95
C LEU A 285 22.18 -9.03 -20.59
N PHE A 286 22.37 -9.50 -19.35
CA PHE A 286 23.67 -9.99 -18.86
C PHE A 286 23.66 -11.50 -18.58
N ARG A 287 24.18 -12.30 -19.54
CA ARG A 287 24.30 -13.78 -19.42
C ARG A 287 25.08 -14.28 -18.18
N ARG A 288 26.00 -13.49 -17.61
CA ARG A 288 26.86 -13.89 -16.46
C ARG A 288 26.42 -13.32 -15.10
N ARG A 289 25.45 -12.41 -15.06
CA ARG A 289 24.81 -11.89 -13.85
C ARG A 289 23.29 -12.08 -13.98
N ARG A 290 22.82 -13.33 -13.97
CA ARG A 290 21.46 -13.56 -13.47
C ARG A 290 21.50 -13.27 -11.97
N ARG A 291 21.35 -12.01 -11.56
CA ARG A 291 20.56 -11.82 -10.34
C ARG A 291 19.18 -12.32 -10.76
N ALA A 292 18.87 -13.54 -10.34
CA ALA A 292 17.49 -13.98 -10.40
C ALA A 292 16.66 -12.89 -9.70
N LEU A 293 15.53 -12.51 -10.28
CA LEU A 293 14.50 -11.79 -9.53
C LEU A 293 14.16 -12.72 -8.37
N SER A 294 14.77 -12.44 -7.22
CA SER A 294 14.95 -13.43 -6.16
C SER A 294 13.89 -13.29 -5.07
N ASP A 295 13.31 -12.09 -4.98
CA ASP A 295 12.21 -11.76 -4.09
C ASP A 295 11.14 -10.93 -4.82
N PHE A 296 10.02 -10.72 -4.13
CA PHE A 296 8.88 -9.95 -4.63
C PHE A 296 9.23 -8.48 -4.86
N THR A 297 10.13 -7.90 -4.05
CA THR A 297 10.54 -6.51 -4.12
C THR A 297 11.29 -6.21 -5.41
N ASP A 298 12.16 -7.12 -5.85
CA ASP A 298 12.86 -7.05 -7.13
C ASP A 298 11.85 -7.03 -8.30
N VAL A 299 10.82 -7.90 -8.25
CA VAL A 299 9.77 -7.99 -9.27
C VAL A 299 8.96 -6.70 -9.33
N LEU A 300 8.52 -6.19 -8.18
CA LEU A 300 7.75 -4.95 -8.08
C LEU A 300 8.57 -3.73 -8.53
N THR A 301 9.87 -3.72 -8.22
CA THR A 301 10.80 -2.68 -8.69
C THR A 301 10.93 -2.72 -10.22
N LEU A 302 11.06 -3.92 -10.81
CA LEU A 302 11.10 -4.07 -12.25
C LEU A 302 9.80 -3.62 -12.93
N ALA A 303 8.64 -3.99 -12.37
CA ALA A 303 7.33 -3.56 -12.88
C ALA A 303 7.24 -2.02 -12.95
N ASN A 304 7.69 -1.33 -11.89
CA ASN A 304 7.66 0.13 -11.86
C ASN A 304 8.64 0.76 -12.85
N ARG A 305 9.83 0.19 -13.04
CA ARG A 305 10.77 0.64 -14.08
C ARG A 305 10.20 0.46 -15.49
N ILE A 306 9.45 -0.62 -15.74
CA ILE A 306 8.75 -0.85 -17.02
C ILE A 306 7.68 0.23 -17.21
N ALA A 307 6.84 0.47 -16.21
CA ALA A 307 5.81 1.49 -16.25
C ALA A 307 6.40 2.90 -16.46
N ASP A 308 7.50 3.25 -15.78
CA ASP A 308 8.23 4.50 -15.98
C ASP A 308 8.78 4.62 -17.41
N SER A 309 9.28 3.52 -17.99
CA SER A 309 9.78 3.52 -19.37
C SER A 309 8.65 3.77 -20.38
N ILE A 310 7.48 3.15 -20.17
CA ILE A 310 6.28 3.40 -20.99
C ILE A 310 5.80 4.84 -20.81
N ALA A 311 5.70 5.31 -19.57
CA ALA A 311 5.27 6.66 -19.22
C ALA A 311 6.16 7.74 -19.88
N ASN A 312 7.47 7.52 -19.89
CA ASN A 312 8.42 8.44 -20.52
C ASN A 312 8.29 8.44 -22.05
N LYS A 313 8.10 7.27 -22.69
CA LYS A 313 7.86 7.19 -24.14
C LYS A 313 6.57 7.92 -24.54
N LEU A 314 5.53 7.79 -23.72
CA LEU A 314 4.21 8.40 -23.94
C LEU A 314 4.06 9.79 -23.29
N ARG A 315 5.13 10.33 -22.70
CA ARG A 315 5.17 11.66 -22.06
C ARG A 315 4.05 11.92 -21.06
N TRP A 316 3.64 10.91 -20.29
CA TRP A 316 2.51 11.00 -19.35
C TRP A 316 2.62 12.16 -18.36
N SER A 317 3.83 12.43 -17.85
CA SER A 317 4.07 13.55 -16.93
C SER A 317 3.71 14.92 -17.53
N GLU A 318 4.06 15.14 -18.80
CA GLU A 318 3.78 16.39 -19.52
C GLU A 318 2.27 16.56 -19.74
N GLN A 319 1.57 15.44 -19.92
CA GLN A 319 0.12 15.38 -20.12
C GLN A 319 -0.68 15.39 -18.81
N GLY A 320 -0.04 15.59 -17.66
CA GLY A 320 -0.73 15.68 -16.37
C GLY A 320 -1.23 14.33 -15.84
N ILE A 321 -0.58 13.24 -16.21
CA ILE A 321 -0.92 11.88 -15.76
C ILE A 321 0.03 11.44 -14.64
N LEU A 322 -0.55 10.90 -13.58
CA LEU A 322 0.13 10.10 -12.58
C LEU A 322 0.05 8.63 -12.97
N TRP A 323 1.11 7.87 -12.72
CA TRP A 323 1.12 6.43 -12.97
C TRP A 323 1.83 5.66 -11.86
N PHE A 324 1.37 4.46 -11.55
CA PHE A 324 2.03 3.54 -10.63
C PHE A 324 1.77 2.11 -11.10
N SER A 325 2.77 1.24 -11.00
CA SER A 325 2.54 -0.17 -11.29
C SER A 325 2.48 -1.04 -10.05
N SER A 326 1.49 -1.92 -9.99
CA SER A 326 1.38 -2.97 -8.99
C SER A 326 1.56 -4.36 -9.61
N VAL A 327 1.91 -5.31 -8.76
CA VAL A 327 1.94 -6.75 -9.07
C VAL A 327 1.18 -7.47 -7.97
N ASP A 328 0.39 -8.49 -8.34
CA ASP A 328 -0.36 -9.25 -7.35
C ASP A 328 0.60 -10.06 -6.47
N SER A 329 0.25 -10.19 -5.18
CA SER A 329 1.04 -10.98 -4.23
C SER A 329 1.16 -12.45 -4.62
N ASN A 330 0.21 -12.95 -5.41
CA ASN A 330 0.18 -14.32 -5.93
C ASN A 330 0.96 -14.46 -7.24
N THR A 331 1.52 -13.37 -7.79
CA THR A 331 2.40 -13.45 -8.96
C THR A 331 3.60 -14.31 -8.58
N SER A 332 3.63 -15.54 -9.09
CA SER A 332 4.78 -16.43 -8.94
C SER A 332 6.02 -15.70 -9.44
N LEU A 333 7.13 -15.80 -8.69
CA LEU A 333 8.44 -15.33 -9.15
C LEU A 333 8.63 -15.77 -10.61
N PRO A 334 9.06 -14.86 -11.51
CA PRO A 334 9.12 -15.15 -12.94
C PRO A 334 10.12 -16.28 -13.22
N LEU A 335 9.63 -17.52 -13.18
CA LEU A 335 10.31 -18.69 -13.73
C LEU A 335 10.25 -18.64 -15.26
N SER A 336 9.20 -18.01 -15.80
CA SER A 336 9.08 -17.59 -17.19
C SER A 336 9.70 -16.21 -17.39
N ASN A 337 10.21 -15.95 -18.58
CA ASN A 337 10.66 -14.64 -19.06
C ASN A 337 9.45 -13.70 -19.31
N GLU A 338 8.47 -13.70 -18.40
CA GLU A 338 7.16 -13.09 -18.56
C GLU A 338 6.73 -12.45 -17.24
N LEU A 339 6.03 -11.33 -17.34
CA LEU A 339 5.51 -10.59 -16.20
C LEU A 339 4.13 -10.05 -16.54
N LEU A 340 3.20 -10.25 -15.62
CA LEU A 340 1.92 -9.57 -15.60
C LEU A 340 2.01 -8.44 -14.59
N LEU A 341 1.74 -7.21 -15.01
CA LEU A 341 1.70 -6.04 -14.14
C LEU A 341 0.44 -5.21 -14.40
N PHE A 342 -0.02 -4.49 -13.39
CA PHE A 342 -1.09 -3.51 -13.54
C PHE A 342 -0.49 -2.11 -13.50
N VAL A 343 -0.77 -1.29 -14.50
CA VAL A 343 -0.41 0.14 -14.52
C VAL A 343 -1.67 0.95 -14.24
N HIS A 344 -1.69 1.61 -13.08
CA HIS A 344 -2.76 2.51 -12.68
C HIS A 344 -2.42 3.91 -13.15
N LEU A 345 -3.38 4.60 -13.74
CA LEU A 345 -3.29 5.96 -14.25
C LEU A 345 -4.27 6.86 -13.49
N ALA A 346 -3.90 8.11 -13.27
CA ALA A 346 -4.79 9.10 -12.70
C ALA A 346 -4.48 10.52 -13.15
N ASP A 347 -5.53 11.33 -13.21
CA ASP A 347 -5.46 12.76 -13.45
C ASP A 347 -4.76 13.46 -12.28
N LYS A 348 -3.65 14.13 -12.57
CA LYS A 348 -2.81 14.76 -11.56
C LYS A 348 -3.53 15.89 -10.83
N LYS A 349 -4.30 16.71 -11.55
CA LYS A 349 -5.08 17.81 -10.96
C LYS A 349 -6.11 17.31 -9.94
N THR A 350 -6.76 16.20 -10.22
CA THR A 350 -7.85 15.67 -9.39
C THR A 350 -7.32 14.96 -8.16
N TYR A 351 -6.20 14.24 -8.27
CA TYR A 351 -5.79 13.26 -7.25
C TYR A 351 -4.48 13.56 -6.51
N ASP A 352 -3.67 14.52 -6.94
CA ASP A 352 -2.42 14.87 -6.26
C ASP A 352 -2.48 16.23 -5.56
N LEU A 353 -2.61 16.20 -4.23
CA LEU A 353 -2.63 17.40 -3.40
C LEU A 353 -1.26 18.10 -3.27
N ASN A 354 -0.17 17.49 -3.76
CA ASN A 354 1.16 18.10 -3.70
C ASN A 354 1.45 19.05 -4.85
N THR A 355 0.51 19.25 -5.76
CA THR A 355 0.76 20.02 -6.97
C THR A 355 -0.27 21.13 -7.17
N ASN A 356 0.20 22.22 -7.78
CA ASN A 356 -0.67 23.28 -8.28
C ASN A 356 -1.04 23.04 -9.74
N TYR A 357 -1.04 21.78 -10.20
CA TYR A 357 -1.38 21.45 -11.59
C TYR A 357 -2.84 21.81 -11.86
N THR A 358 -3.07 22.73 -12.79
CA THR A 358 -4.39 23.35 -13.01
C THR A 358 -5.16 22.73 -14.16
N GLU A 359 -4.49 22.03 -15.06
CA GLU A 359 -5.08 21.41 -16.24
C GLU A 359 -5.45 19.96 -15.96
N SER A 360 -6.54 19.49 -16.56
CA SER A 360 -6.95 18.10 -16.40
C SER A 360 -6.54 17.31 -17.64
N ALA A 361 -5.97 16.15 -17.42
CA ALA A 361 -5.61 15.21 -18.46
C ALA A 361 -6.86 14.57 -19.07
N ASP A 362 -6.76 14.27 -20.37
CA ASP A 362 -7.70 13.42 -21.07
C ASP A 362 -7.18 11.98 -21.09
N ILE A 363 -7.57 11.20 -20.09
CA ILE A 363 -7.12 9.81 -19.94
C ILE A 363 -7.58 8.94 -21.12
N HIS A 364 -8.70 9.27 -21.77
CA HIS A 364 -9.16 8.51 -22.92
C HIS A 364 -8.17 8.62 -24.08
N LEU A 365 -7.69 9.82 -24.39
CA LEU A 365 -6.66 10.03 -25.42
C LEU A 365 -5.35 9.32 -25.07
N ILE A 366 -4.93 9.37 -23.81
CA ILE A 366 -3.72 8.68 -23.32
C ILE A 366 -3.82 7.17 -23.54
N VAL A 367 -4.99 6.60 -23.25
CA VAL A 367 -5.25 5.17 -23.40
C VAL A 367 -5.31 4.77 -24.87
N LEU A 368 -5.88 5.59 -25.75
CA LEU A 368 -5.86 5.36 -27.20
C LEU A 368 -4.44 5.41 -27.77
N GLU A 369 -3.62 6.38 -27.36
CA GLU A 369 -2.22 6.46 -27.77
C GLU A 369 -1.44 5.22 -27.30
N PHE A 370 -1.66 4.78 -26.06
CA PHE A 370 -1.05 3.55 -25.55
C PHE A 370 -1.41 2.33 -26.41
N GLN A 371 -2.70 2.16 -26.78
CA GLN A 371 -3.16 1.05 -27.62
C GLN A 371 -2.46 1.06 -28.99
N ASP A 372 -2.49 2.20 -29.69
CA ASP A 372 -1.85 2.37 -31.00
C ASP A 372 -0.36 2.01 -30.97
N LYS A 373 0.35 2.48 -29.94
CA LYS A 373 1.79 2.21 -29.77
C LYS A 373 2.09 0.77 -29.39
N LEU A 374 1.19 0.12 -28.63
CA LEU A 374 1.29 -1.29 -28.29
C LEU A 374 1.09 -2.18 -29.52
N GLU A 375 0.04 -1.93 -30.30
CA GLU A 375 -0.27 -2.67 -31.52
C GLU A 375 0.87 -2.62 -32.54
N LYS A 376 1.52 -1.45 -32.66
CA LYS A 376 2.70 -1.25 -33.52
C LYS A 376 3.99 -1.83 -32.95
N GLY A 377 3.99 -2.33 -31.72
CA GLY A 377 5.18 -2.87 -31.05
C GLY A 377 6.23 -1.81 -30.69
N GLU A 378 5.83 -0.54 -30.57
CA GLU A 378 6.72 0.61 -30.32
C GLU A 378 7.08 0.78 -28.83
N LEU A 379 6.34 0.12 -27.94
CA LEU A 379 6.55 0.19 -26.49
C LEU A 379 7.71 -0.65 -25.97
N LYS A 380 8.34 -1.49 -26.80
CA LYS A 380 9.55 -2.24 -26.40
C LYS A 380 10.70 -1.30 -26.04
N ALA A 381 11.47 -1.66 -25.00
CA ALA A 381 12.65 -0.90 -24.60
C ALA A 381 13.65 -1.75 -23.82
N ASN A 382 14.87 -1.21 -23.73
CA ASN A 382 15.93 -1.71 -22.86
C ASN A 382 15.95 -0.88 -21.58
N LEU A 383 15.91 -1.56 -20.44
CA LEU A 383 16.35 -1.06 -19.14
C LEU A 383 17.82 -1.43 -18.96
N GLU A 384 18.42 -1.04 -17.83
CA GLU A 384 19.84 -1.30 -17.55
C GLU A 384 20.19 -2.79 -17.57
N ASP A 385 19.35 -3.64 -16.95
CA ASP A 385 19.63 -5.07 -16.75
C ASP A 385 18.74 -6.00 -17.60
N TYR A 386 17.64 -5.46 -18.12
CA TYR A 386 16.59 -6.22 -18.80
C TYR A 386 16.10 -5.47 -20.03
N SER A 387 15.72 -6.17 -21.07
CA SER A 387 14.79 -5.65 -22.08
C SER A 387 13.38 -6.17 -21.81
N PHE A 388 12.39 -5.38 -22.18
CA PHE A 388 11.00 -5.77 -22.09
C PHE A 388 10.24 -5.51 -23.40
N GLN A 389 9.25 -6.36 -23.65
CA GLN A 389 8.36 -6.27 -24.79
C GLN A 389 6.93 -6.55 -24.32
N PRO A 390 6.09 -5.51 -24.18
CA PRO A 390 4.66 -5.69 -23.95
C PRO A 390 4.06 -6.49 -25.12
N ILE A 391 3.31 -7.55 -24.79
CA ILE A 391 2.73 -8.48 -25.77
C ILE A 391 1.23 -8.24 -25.90
N SER A 392 0.55 -8.02 -24.79
CA SER A 392 -0.87 -7.70 -24.77
C SER A 392 -1.20 -6.81 -23.58
N ALA A 393 -2.34 -6.13 -23.68
CA ALA A 393 -2.86 -5.33 -22.60
C ALA A 393 -4.40 -5.32 -22.58
N LYS A 394 -4.95 -5.25 -21.38
CA LYS A 394 -6.38 -5.03 -21.16
C LYS A 394 -6.59 -3.71 -20.44
N GLY A 395 -7.52 -2.90 -20.94
CA GLY A 395 -7.99 -1.71 -20.24
C GLY A 395 -9.07 -2.08 -19.24
N CYS A 396 -8.93 -1.68 -17.99
CA CYS A 396 -9.78 -2.10 -16.89
C CYS A 396 -10.62 -0.92 -16.38
N LEU A 397 -11.94 -1.12 -16.29
CA LEU A 397 -12.90 -0.18 -15.70
C LEU A 397 -13.11 -0.40 -14.18
N ASP A 398 -12.37 -1.33 -13.60
CA ASP A 398 -12.26 -1.61 -12.17
C ASP A 398 -10.81 -1.94 -11.79
N LEU A 399 -10.45 -1.84 -10.50
CA LEU A 399 -9.07 -2.08 -10.03
C LEU A 399 -8.67 -3.56 -10.09
N GLN A 400 -9.64 -4.47 -10.15
CA GLN A 400 -9.45 -5.92 -10.25
C GLN A 400 -9.45 -6.42 -11.71
N CYS A 401 -9.77 -5.53 -12.66
CA CYS A 401 -9.91 -5.88 -14.08
C CYS A 401 -10.96 -6.97 -14.36
N ASN A 402 -12.04 -7.02 -13.57
CA ASN A 402 -13.20 -7.86 -13.88
C ASN A 402 -14.03 -7.29 -15.04
N ILE A 403 -13.94 -5.98 -15.29
CA ILE A 403 -14.63 -5.26 -16.36
C ILE A 403 -13.58 -4.67 -17.29
N THR A 404 -13.53 -5.19 -18.52
CA THR A 404 -12.58 -4.73 -19.54
C THR A 404 -13.23 -3.78 -20.54
N LEU A 405 -12.53 -2.70 -20.87
CA LEU A 405 -12.90 -1.75 -21.91
C LEU A 405 -12.34 -2.17 -23.28
N PHE A 406 -11.11 -2.68 -23.29
CA PHE A 406 -10.43 -3.15 -24.49
C PHE A 406 -9.48 -4.30 -24.15
N ASP A 407 -9.15 -5.09 -25.17
CA ASP A 407 -8.12 -6.11 -25.15
C ASP A 407 -7.35 -6.01 -26.48
N VAL A 408 -6.06 -5.70 -26.39
CA VAL A 408 -5.20 -5.48 -27.56
C VAL A 408 -3.93 -6.30 -27.43
N SER A 409 -3.42 -6.75 -28.57
CA SER A 409 -2.16 -7.50 -28.65
C SER A 409 -1.24 -6.83 -29.65
N ALA A 410 0.06 -6.78 -29.33
CA ALA A 410 1.08 -6.28 -30.23
C ALA A 410 1.11 -7.13 -31.50
N SER A 411 1.18 -6.47 -32.67
CA SER A 411 1.45 -7.16 -33.92
C SER A 411 2.83 -7.80 -33.81
N LEU A 412 2.88 -9.13 -33.71
CA LEU A 412 4.10 -9.91 -33.74
C LEU A 412 4.68 -9.85 -35.15
N ASN A 413 5.31 -8.73 -35.51
CA ASN A 413 6.23 -8.68 -36.64
C ASN A 413 7.49 -9.42 -36.21
N ASP A 414 7.40 -10.75 -36.19
CA ASP A 414 8.53 -11.64 -36.00
C ASP A 414 9.41 -11.56 -37.26
N PRO A 415 10.62 -10.98 -37.19
CA PRO A 415 11.54 -10.94 -38.33
C PRO A 415 12.12 -12.33 -38.67
N SER A 416 11.79 -13.37 -37.88
CA SER A 416 12.29 -14.73 -38.05
C SER A 416 11.25 -15.74 -38.56
N SER A 417 10.00 -15.32 -38.80
CA SER A 417 9.02 -16.17 -39.47
C SER A 417 9.02 -15.88 -40.98
N GLY A 418 9.76 -16.71 -41.73
CA GLY A 418 9.58 -16.81 -43.16
C GLY A 418 8.10 -17.03 -43.47
N ALA A 419 7.56 -16.19 -44.36
CA ALA A 419 6.17 -16.13 -44.78
C ALA A 419 5.41 -17.48 -44.73
N LYS A 420 4.37 -17.54 -43.90
CA LYS A 420 3.16 -18.31 -44.22
C LYS A 420 1.93 -17.49 -43.85
N ILE A 421 1.45 -16.76 -44.85
CA ILE A 421 0.11 -16.21 -44.89
C ILE A 421 -0.87 -17.38 -44.77
N TYR A 422 -1.63 -17.44 -43.68
CA TYR A 422 -2.92 -18.13 -43.66
C TYR A 422 -4.02 -17.07 -43.69
N VAL A 423 -4.49 -16.78 -44.90
CA VAL A 423 -5.70 -16.00 -45.15
C VAL A 423 -6.91 -16.80 -44.66
N ILE A 424 -7.69 -16.17 -43.78
CA ILE A 424 -9.16 -16.26 -43.62
C ILE A 424 -9.79 -17.59 -44.12
N VAL A 425 -9.99 -18.55 -43.22
CA VAL A 425 -11.00 -19.60 -43.38
C VAL A 425 -11.84 -19.65 -42.11
N GLY A 426 -12.90 -18.84 -42.08
CA GLY A 426 -13.81 -18.82 -40.93
C GLY A 426 -15.22 -18.33 -41.22
N ILE A 427 -15.45 -17.56 -42.29
CA ILE A 427 -16.78 -16.95 -42.53
C ILE A 427 -17.44 -17.37 -43.85
N CYS A 428 -16.71 -17.96 -44.81
CA CYS A 428 -17.35 -18.49 -46.04
C CYS A 428 -17.94 -19.91 -45.90
N ALA A 429 -17.61 -20.67 -44.85
CA ALA A 429 -18.06 -22.06 -44.71
C ALA A 429 -19.51 -22.21 -44.20
N MET A 430 -20.08 -21.20 -43.53
CA MET A 430 -21.47 -21.25 -43.06
C MET A 430 -22.50 -20.71 -44.07
N ALA A 431 -22.09 -19.85 -45.01
CA ALA A 431 -22.98 -19.39 -46.08
C ALA A 431 -23.21 -20.46 -47.17
N LEU A 432 -22.25 -21.36 -47.40
CA LEU A 432 -22.36 -22.45 -48.38
C LEU A 432 -23.16 -23.67 -47.86
N PHE A 433 -23.24 -23.88 -46.55
CA PHE A 433 -24.00 -25.00 -45.97
C PHE A 433 -25.52 -24.74 -45.85
N VAL A 434 -25.94 -23.47 -45.77
CA VAL A 434 -27.37 -23.10 -45.72
C VAL A 434 -28.02 -23.07 -47.12
N ILE A 435 -27.24 -22.80 -48.17
CA ILE A 435 -27.75 -22.79 -49.55
C ILE A 435 -27.85 -24.21 -50.15
N LEU A 436 -27.01 -25.15 -49.72
CA LEU A 436 -27.05 -26.55 -50.18
C LEU A 436 -28.07 -27.44 -49.44
N SER A 437 -28.58 -27.01 -48.28
CA SER A 437 -29.55 -27.78 -47.48
C SER A 437 -31.03 -27.43 -47.77
N CYS A 438 -31.31 -26.33 -48.49
CA CYS A 438 -32.68 -25.99 -48.94
C CYS A 438 -32.99 -26.37 -50.40
N GLY A 439 -32.00 -26.81 -51.19
CA GLY A 439 -32.17 -27.08 -52.63
C GLY A 439 -32.52 -28.52 -53.02
N VAL A 440 -32.46 -29.50 -52.11
CA VAL A 440 -32.53 -30.94 -52.46
C VAL A 440 -33.92 -31.57 -52.21
N VAL A 441 -34.86 -30.88 -51.57
CA VAL A 441 -36.18 -31.44 -51.22
C VAL A 441 -37.23 -31.34 -52.36
N VAL A 442 -36.96 -30.65 -53.47
CA VAL A 442 -37.97 -30.44 -54.54
C VAL A 442 -37.78 -31.34 -55.77
N PHE A 443 -36.67 -32.09 -55.91
CA PHE A 443 -36.37 -32.80 -57.16
C PHE A 443 -36.56 -34.34 -57.17
N PHE A 444 -37.00 -34.96 -56.07
CA PHE A 444 -37.25 -36.41 -56.01
C PHE A 444 -38.71 -36.86 -56.16
N TRP A 445 -39.63 -35.95 -56.54
CA TRP A 445 -41.05 -36.31 -56.75
C TRP A 445 -41.57 -36.14 -58.19
N LYS A 446 -40.69 -36.03 -59.21
CA LYS A 446 -41.16 -35.82 -60.60
C LYS A 446 -40.32 -36.47 -61.70
N ARG A 447 -39.87 -37.73 -61.52
CA ARG A 447 -39.34 -38.51 -62.65
C ARG A 447 -39.44 -40.02 -62.49
N ASN A 448 -40.65 -40.54 -62.28
CA ASN A 448 -40.95 -41.94 -62.63
C ASN A 448 -42.42 -42.12 -63.04
N ARG A 449 -42.77 -41.62 -64.22
CA ARG A 449 -43.92 -42.08 -65.02
C ARG A 449 -43.57 -41.87 -66.49
N ASN A 450 -43.65 -42.97 -67.26
CA ASN A 450 -43.73 -43.09 -68.72
C ASN A 450 -42.43 -43.48 -69.47
N SER A 451 -42.20 -44.79 -69.58
CA SER A 451 -42.01 -45.43 -70.90
C SER A 451 -42.66 -46.82 -70.93
N LYS A 452 -43.86 -46.87 -71.51
CA LYS A 452 -44.35 -47.99 -72.32
C LYS A 452 -44.28 -47.51 -73.77
N GLN A 453 -43.80 -48.39 -74.64
CA GLN A 453 -43.70 -48.33 -76.10
C GLN A 453 -42.65 -47.39 -76.69
#